data_AF-A0AA85BU56-F1
#
_entry.id   AF-A0AA85BU56-F1
#
_cell.length_a   1.000
_cell.length_b   1.000
_cell.length_c   1.000
_cell.angle_alpha   90.00
_cell.angle_beta   90.00
_cell.angle_gamma   90.00
#
_symmetry.space_group_name_H-M   'P 1'
#
loop_
_entity.id
_entity.type
_entity.pdbx_description
1 polymer ?
#
loop_
_entity_poly.entity_id
_entity_poly.type
_entity_poly.pdbx_seq_one_letter_code
_entity_poly.pdbx_strand_id
1 'polypeptide(L)'
;MIIKEFRIILPLTVDEYHVGQLWAVAEASKNETGGGEGIEVLSPLKANGEEFSSGQYTHKRFYLARKVPGYNPKYMQDNFTLMIESMHIQDKVNIENIHNLPPKLLAQREVIYIDIVNDQLHSASDYDATCDPRIYQSVKTGRGPLVGPRWWENTDLPIMCAYKLVTCEFKWWGIQSRVENMIQNQERRIFLNFNRQVFCWLDKWHGLSMDDIRAIENKLKKNWMNNALSVVFVALWLMTKILALIESDNLLI
;
A
#
# COMPACT_ATOMS: atom_id res chain seq x y z
N MET A 1 10.19 -5.28 16.62
CA MET A 1 9.14 -5.64 15.66
C MET A 1 7.91 -4.82 15.98
N ILE A 2 7.44 -4.04 15.01
CA ILE A 2 6.20 -3.28 15.09
C ILE A 2 5.23 -3.87 14.07
N ILE A 3 3.99 -4.12 14.50
CA ILE A 3 2.89 -4.61 13.67
C ILE A 3 1.79 -3.55 13.65
N LYS A 4 1.42 -3.09 12.47
CA LYS A 4 0.29 -2.17 12.28
C LYS A 4 -0.64 -2.70 11.20
N GLU A 5 -1.94 -2.61 11.42
CA GLU A 5 -2.97 -2.90 10.41
C GLU A 5 -3.62 -1.59 9.97
N PHE A 6 -3.32 -1.18 8.73
CA PHE A 6 -3.91 -0.02 8.11
C PHE A 6 -5.21 -0.41 7.41
N ARG A 7 -6.33 0.18 7.82
CA ARG A 7 -7.65 -0.02 7.22
C ARG A 7 -7.95 1.18 6.34
N ILE A 8 -7.89 0.99 5.01
CA ILE A 8 -8.18 2.03 4.03
C ILE A 8 -9.58 1.81 3.47
N ILE A 9 -10.48 2.76 3.70
CA ILE A 9 -11.87 2.71 3.20
C ILE A 9 -11.95 3.45 1.87
N LEU A 10 -12.61 2.84 0.88
CA LEU A 10 -12.70 3.39 -0.48
C LEU A 10 -14.12 3.26 -1.05
N PRO A 11 -14.58 4.26 -1.85
CA PRO A 11 -15.90 4.28 -2.47
C PRO A 11 -15.92 3.46 -3.77
N LEU A 12 -15.43 2.22 -3.67
CA LEU A 12 -15.21 1.29 -4.78
C LEU A 12 -15.77 -0.07 -4.41
N THR A 13 -16.09 -0.87 -5.42
CA THR A 13 -16.19 -2.32 -5.24
C THR A 13 -14.79 -2.96 -5.17
N VAL A 14 -14.68 -4.16 -4.62
CA VAL A 14 -13.41 -4.92 -4.63
C VAL A 14 -12.90 -5.17 -6.05
N ASP A 15 -13.79 -5.47 -7.00
CA ASP A 15 -13.42 -5.72 -8.40
C ASP A 15 -12.90 -4.44 -9.09
N GLU A 16 -13.53 -3.30 -8.82
CA GLU A 16 -13.04 -2.01 -9.27
C GLU A 16 -11.68 -1.69 -8.65
N TYR A 17 -11.50 -1.94 -7.36
CA TYR A 17 -10.20 -1.73 -6.70
C TYR A 17 -9.10 -2.64 -7.29
N HIS A 18 -9.46 -3.86 -7.68
CA HIS A 18 -8.52 -4.79 -8.31
C HIS A 18 -7.91 -4.19 -9.60
N VAL A 19 -8.76 -3.63 -10.46
CA VAL A 19 -8.35 -2.95 -11.70
C VAL A 19 -7.64 -1.63 -11.38
N GLY A 20 -8.24 -0.80 -10.53
CA GLY A 20 -7.77 0.54 -10.22
C GLY A 20 -6.40 0.56 -9.55
N GLN A 21 -6.12 -0.37 -8.62
CA GLN A 21 -4.80 -0.45 -7.98
C GLN A 21 -3.71 -0.83 -8.98
N LEU A 22 -3.98 -1.77 -9.90
CA LEU A 22 -2.99 -2.22 -10.89
C LEU A 22 -2.72 -1.12 -11.91
N TRP A 23 -3.77 -0.44 -12.36
CA TRP A 23 -3.64 0.71 -13.23
C TRP A 23 -2.86 1.84 -12.55
N ALA A 24 -3.17 2.17 -11.29
CA ALA A 24 -2.48 3.22 -10.56
C ALA A 24 -1.02 2.86 -10.27
N VAL A 25 -0.70 1.59 -9.99
CA VAL A 25 0.69 1.11 -9.89
C VAL A 25 1.39 1.28 -11.23
N ALA A 26 0.76 0.88 -12.34
CA ALA A 26 1.32 1.05 -13.68
C ALA A 26 1.54 2.52 -14.04
N GLU A 27 0.62 3.41 -13.66
CA GLU A 27 0.70 4.86 -13.89
C GLU A 27 1.78 5.51 -13.01
N ALA A 28 1.80 5.22 -11.71
CA ALA A 28 2.84 5.70 -10.80
C ALA A 28 4.21 5.20 -11.25
N SER A 29 4.29 3.97 -11.77
CA SER A 29 5.51 3.42 -12.35
C SER A 29 5.96 4.16 -13.61
N LYS A 30 5.09 4.88 -14.35
CA LYS A 30 5.57 5.73 -15.46
C LYS A 30 6.52 6.84 -14.99
N ASN A 31 6.35 7.29 -13.74
CA ASN A 31 7.17 8.32 -13.11
C ASN A 31 8.28 7.75 -12.21
N GLU A 32 8.25 6.46 -11.90
CA GLU A 32 9.15 5.75 -10.97
C GLU A 32 9.57 4.40 -11.59
N THR A 33 10.85 4.18 -11.88
CA THR A 33 11.23 3.27 -12.97
C THR A 33 11.02 1.75 -12.79
N GLY A 34 9.79 1.23 -12.87
CA GLY A 34 9.41 -0.20 -13.09
C GLY A 34 8.64 -0.92 -11.96
N GLY A 35 8.69 -2.26 -11.96
CA GLY A 35 8.56 -3.09 -10.76
C GLY A 35 7.41 -4.09 -10.81
N GLY A 36 7.71 -5.34 -11.17
CA GLY A 36 6.76 -6.44 -11.17
C GLY A 36 6.69 -7.16 -9.82
N GLU A 37 5.51 -7.13 -9.20
CA GLU A 37 5.08 -8.11 -8.21
C GLU A 37 3.64 -8.54 -8.55
N GLY A 38 3.41 -9.85 -8.59
CA GLY A 38 2.11 -10.42 -8.95
C GLY A 38 1.05 -10.18 -7.88
N ILE A 39 -0.20 -10.10 -8.32
CA ILE A 39 -1.41 -10.10 -7.50
C ILE A 39 -2.12 -11.43 -7.71
N GLU A 40 -2.53 -12.08 -6.62
CA GLU A 40 -3.35 -13.29 -6.65
C GLU A 40 -4.80 -12.95 -6.28
N VAL A 41 -5.77 -13.53 -6.99
CA VAL A 41 -7.19 -13.42 -6.70
C VAL A 41 -7.64 -14.76 -6.13
N LEU A 42 -8.16 -14.75 -4.90
CA LEU A 42 -8.64 -15.96 -4.24
C LEU A 42 -10.17 -15.93 -4.15
N SER A 43 -10.84 -16.98 -4.62
CA SER A 43 -12.29 -17.14 -4.45
C SER A 43 -12.65 -18.62 -4.17
N PRO A 44 -13.42 -18.91 -3.10
CA PRO A 44 -13.85 -17.99 -2.05
C PRO A 44 -12.68 -17.61 -1.13
N LEU A 45 -12.63 -16.35 -0.69
CA LEU A 45 -11.60 -15.88 0.24
C LEU A 45 -11.97 -16.30 1.66
N LYS A 46 -11.03 -16.92 2.40
CA LYS A 46 -11.25 -17.33 3.80
C LYS A 46 -10.43 -16.48 4.75
N ALA A 47 -11.10 -15.88 5.73
CA ALA A 47 -10.44 -15.15 6.83
C ALA A 47 -11.20 -15.41 8.14
N ASN A 48 -10.50 -15.72 9.23
CA ASN A 48 -11.11 -16.03 10.53
C ASN A 48 -12.16 -17.14 10.54
N GLY A 49 -12.02 -18.12 9.64
CA GLY A 49 -13.03 -19.16 9.46
C GLY A 49 -14.32 -18.66 8.80
N GLU A 50 -14.42 -17.38 8.47
CA GLU A 50 -15.48 -16.83 7.62
C GLU A 50 -15.09 -16.98 6.15
N GLU A 51 -16.03 -17.48 5.34
CA GLU A 51 -15.95 -17.43 3.88
C GLU A 51 -16.57 -16.11 3.41
N PHE A 52 -15.79 -15.36 2.63
CA PHE A 52 -16.24 -14.15 1.97
C PHE A 52 -16.64 -14.51 0.53
N SER A 53 -17.83 -14.06 0.13
CA SER A 53 -18.38 -14.29 -1.21
C SER A 53 -17.50 -13.71 -2.33
N SER A 54 -16.70 -12.69 -2.00
CA SER A 54 -15.73 -12.06 -2.90
C SER A 54 -14.62 -11.38 -2.08
N GLY A 55 -13.42 -11.31 -2.63
CA GLY A 55 -12.27 -10.69 -1.98
C GLY A 55 -10.96 -10.89 -2.74
N GLN A 56 -9.93 -10.16 -2.33
CA GLN A 56 -8.58 -10.32 -2.88
C GLN A 56 -7.56 -10.37 -1.75
N TYR A 57 -6.66 -11.36 -1.80
CA TYR A 57 -5.53 -11.48 -0.89
C TYR A 57 -4.22 -11.22 -1.63
N THR A 58 -3.33 -10.45 -1.03
CA THR A 58 -1.94 -10.36 -1.49
C THR A 58 -0.98 -10.53 -0.32
N HIS A 59 0.08 -11.30 -0.54
CA HIS A 59 1.19 -11.45 0.41
C HIS A 59 2.46 -10.94 -0.25
N LYS A 60 3.01 -9.83 0.24
CA LYS A 60 4.25 -9.25 -0.27
C LYS A 60 5.29 -9.24 0.83
N ARG A 61 6.37 -9.98 0.61
CA ARG A 61 7.53 -10.02 1.51
C ARG A 61 8.73 -9.37 0.86
N PHE A 62 9.18 -8.26 1.43
CA PHE A 62 10.30 -7.50 0.92
C PHE A 62 11.58 -7.86 1.68
N TYR A 63 12.44 -8.65 1.04
CA TYR A 63 13.82 -8.85 1.49
C TYR A 63 14.70 -7.74 0.88
N LEU A 64 14.62 -6.52 1.42
CA LEU A 64 15.34 -5.36 0.87
C LEU A 64 16.85 -5.60 0.79
N ALA A 65 17.42 -6.33 1.76
CA ALA A 65 18.82 -6.76 1.75
C ALA A 65 19.20 -7.61 0.52
N ARG A 66 18.28 -8.38 -0.06
CA ARG A 66 18.59 -9.26 -1.22
C ARG A 66 18.32 -8.61 -2.57
N LYS A 67 17.46 -7.58 -2.61
CA LYS A 67 17.03 -6.91 -3.86
C LYS A 67 17.97 -5.78 -4.33
N VAL A 68 19.00 -5.43 -3.57
CA VAL A 68 19.97 -4.38 -3.94
C VAL A 68 21.41 -4.95 -4.02
N PRO A 69 21.83 -5.51 -5.17
CA PRO A 69 23.21 -5.97 -5.35
C PRO A 69 24.20 -4.79 -5.26
N GLY A 70 25.22 -4.89 -4.41
CA GLY A 70 26.28 -3.87 -4.26
C GLY A 70 26.05 -2.82 -3.16
N TYR A 71 24.80 -2.58 -2.75
CA TYR A 71 24.42 -1.70 -1.63
C TYR A 71 23.70 -2.45 -0.50
N ASN A 72 23.82 -3.77 -0.43
CA ASN A 72 23.48 -4.52 0.76
C ASN A 72 24.70 -4.59 1.67
N PRO A 73 24.83 -3.69 2.66
CA PRO A 73 25.85 -3.88 3.65
C PRO A 73 25.65 -5.24 4.31
N LYS A 74 26.74 -6.00 4.51
CA LYS A 74 26.73 -7.35 5.11
C LYS A 74 25.90 -7.43 6.41
N TYR A 75 25.68 -6.32 7.09
CA TYR A 75 24.95 -6.22 8.36
C TYR A 75 23.41 -6.18 8.26
N MET A 76 22.80 -5.95 7.09
CA MET A 76 21.34 -5.78 6.95
C MET A 76 20.55 -7.05 6.59
N GLN A 77 21.19 -8.22 6.52
CA GLN A 77 20.63 -9.50 6.04
C GLN A 77 19.39 -9.99 6.81
N ASP A 78 19.55 -10.90 7.77
CA ASP A 78 18.41 -11.45 8.55
C ASP A 78 17.95 -10.48 9.66
N ASN A 79 18.59 -9.31 9.75
CA ASN A 79 18.32 -8.27 10.74
C ASN A 79 17.24 -7.29 10.30
N PHE A 80 16.73 -7.39 9.06
CA PHE A 80 15.65 -6.55 8.57
C PHE A 80 14.58 -7.38 7.84
N THR A 81 13.31 -7.21 8.21
CA THR A 81 12.17 -7.79 7.50
C THR A 81 11.04 -6.79 7.43
N LEU A 82 10.51 -6.57 6.22
CA LEU A 82 9.27 -5.85 5.97
C LEU A 82 8.31 -6.77 5.21
N MET A 83 7.14 -7.01 5.81
CA MET A 83 6.08 -7.82 5.25
C MET A 83 4.79 -7.02 5.21
N ILE A 84 4.14 -7.01 4.05
CA ILE A 84 2.85 -6.38 3.84
C ILE A 84 1.89 -7.45 3.34
N GLU A 85 0.91 -7.79 4.16
CA GLU A 85 -0.20 -8.66 3.78
C GLU A 85 -1.43 -7.78 3.59
N SER A 86 -2.27 -8.09 2.59
CA SER A 86 -3.46 -7.29 2.32
C SER A 86 -4.68 -8.16 2.06
N MET A 87 -5.78 -7.81 2.72
CA MET A 87 -7.11 -8.35 2.47
C MET A 87 -8.02 -7.22 1.98
N HIS A 88 -8.76 -7.46 0.90
CA HIS A 88 -9.70 -6.47 0.34
C HIS A 88 -11.11 -7.05 0.46
N ILE A 89 -11.97 -6.36 1.21
CA ILE A 89 -13.30 -6.84 1.58
C ILE A 89 -14.37 -5.83 1.19
N GLN A 90 -15.46 -6.34 0.62
CA GLN A 90 -16.65 -5.58 0.26
C GLN A 90 -17.53 -5.33 1.50
N ASP A 91 -18.10 -4.13 1.62
CA ASP A 91 -19.14 -3.70 2.57
C ASP A 91 -18.85 -3.89 4.08
N LYS A 92 -17.63 -4.31 4.44
CA LYS A 92 -17.21 -4.51 5.84
C LYS A 92 -15.91 -3.76 6.15
N VAL A 93 -15.99 -2.71 6.96
CA VAL A 93 -14.85 -1.82 7.31
C VAL A 93 -14.18 -2.12 8.66
N ASN A 94 -14.79 -2.98 9.50
CA ASN A 94 -14.36 -3.22 10.88
C ASN A 94 -14.26 -4.72 11.26
N ILE A 95 -13.70 -5.56 10.38
CA ILE A 95 -13.50 -6.98 10.69
C ILE A 95 -12.31 -7.13 11.65
N GLU A 96 -12.57 -7.73 12.81
CA GLU A 96 -11.54 -7.97 13.81
C GLU A 96 -10.59 -9.11 13.38
N ASN A 97 -9.29 -8.97 13.66
CA ASN A 97 -8.24 -9.95 13.35
C ASN A 97 -8.27 -10.58 11.93
N ILE A 98 -8.64 -9.88 10.86
CA ILE A 98 -8.90 -10.50 9.54
C ILE A 98 -7.74 -11.36 8.98
N HIS A 99 -6.52 -11.08 9.38
CA HIS A 99 -5.32 -11.82 8.97
C HIS A 99 -5.04 -13.09 9.79
N ASN A 100 -5.97 -13.50 10.68
CA ASN A 100 -5.80 -14.65 11.57
C ASN A 100 -4.49 -14.60 12.39
N LEU A 101 -4.11 -13.44 12.92
CA LEU A 101 -2.90 -13.36 13.72
C LEU A 101 -3.02 -14.23 14.98
N PRO A 102 -1.94 -14.95 15.36
CA PRO A 102 -1.87 -15.61 16.65
C PRO A 102 -2.09 -14.61 17.80
N PRO A 103 -2.70 -15.01 18.94
CA PRO A 103 -3.06 -14.10 20.02
C PRO A 103 -1.93 -13.18 20.49
N LYS A 104 -0.70 -13.71 20.55
CA LYS A 104 0.50 -12.95 20.93
C LYS A 104 0.83 -11.80 19.98
N LEU A 105 0.67 -12.02 18.67
CA LEU A 105 0.93 -11.01 17.64
C LEU A 105 -0.25 -10.05 17.51
N LEU A 106 -1.47 -10.57 17.63
CA LEU A 106 -2.68 -9.76 17.64
C LEU A 106 -2.66 -8.71 18.76
N ALA A 107 -2.22 -9.09 19.97
CA ALA A 107 -2.08 -8.18 21.10
C ALA A 107 -1.05 -7.06 20.89
N GLN A 108 -0.11 -7.22 19.95
CA GLN A 108 0.88 -6.20 19.59
C GLN A 108 0.44 -5.32 18.42
N ARG A 109 -0.59 -5.72 17.68
CA ARG A 109 -1.06 -5.04 16.48
C ARG A 109 -1.80 -3.76 16.85
N GLU A 110 -1.32 -2.64 16.33
CA GLU A 110 -2.05 -1.38 16.34
C GLU A 110 -2.95 -1.29 15.08
N VAL A 111 -4.23 -0.96 15.25
CA VAL A 111 -5.15 -0.72 14.13
C VAL A 111 -5.21 0.77 13.82
N ILE A 112 -4.97 1.13 12.56
CA ILE A 112 -4.96 2.52 12.09
C ILE A 112 -5.93 2.65 10.94
N TYR A 113 -6.86 3.60 11.03
CA TYR A 113 -7.73 3.95 9.92
C TYR A 113 -7.05 5.00 9.05
N ILE A 114 -7.15 4.84 7.73
CA ILE A 114 -6.71 5.85 6.77
C ILE A 114 -7.95 6.41 6.08
N ASP A 115 -8.27 7.66 6.39
CA ASP A 115 -9.32 8.41 5.71
C ASP A 115 -8.72 9.20 4.55
N ILE A 116 -8.95 8.76 3.31
CA ILE A 116 -8.41 9.42 2.10
C ILE A 116 -8.90 10.86 1.91
N VAL A 117 -9.94 11.28 2.64
CA VAL A 117 -10.55 12.61 2.56
C VAL A 117 -9.99 13.53 3.64
N ASN A 118 -9.97 13.06 4.89
CA ASN A 118 -9.77 13.90 6.06
C ASN A 118 -8.41 13.75 6.75
N ASP A 119 -7.66 12.68 6.47
CA ASP A 119 -6.35 12.50 7.08
C ASP A 119 -5.37 13.59 6.64
N GLN A 120 -4.57 14.07 7.59
CA GLN A 120 -3.50 15.01 7.30
C GLN A 120 -2.41 14.35 6.46
N LEU A 121 -2.03 15.01 5.36
CA LEU A 121 -0.88 14.66 4.54
C LEU A 121 0.42 14.87 5.32
N HIS A 122 1.45 14.09 5.00
CA HIS A 122 2.71 14.15 5.73
C HIS A 122 3.47 15.47 5.49
N SER A 123 3.46 15.97 4.25
CA SER A 123 4.04 17.28 3.91
C SER A 123 3.21 18.00 2.85
N ALA A 124 3.38 19.33 2.73
CA ALA A 124 2.71 20.13 1.71
C ALA A 124 3.01 19.65 0.28
N SER A 125 4.19 19.09 0.04
CA SER A 125 4.59 18.53 -1.25
C SER A 125 3.83 17.26 -1.65
N ASP A 126 3.13 16.61 -0.71
CA ASP A 126 2.25 15.47 -1.03
C ASP A 126 0.89 15.90 -1.58
N TYR A 127 0.56 17.20 -1.45
CA TYR A 127 -0.71 17.71 -1.93
C TYR A 127 -0.69 17.88 -3.44
N ASP A 128 -1.56 17.15 -4.11
CA ASP A 128 -1.87 17.31 -5.53
C ASP A 128 -3.35 17.67 -5.67
N ALA A 129 -3.64 18.88 -6.16
CA ALA A 129 -4.99 19.36 -6.36
C ALA A 129 -5.78 18.52 -7.39
N THR A 130 -5.10 17.85 -8.33
CA THR A 130 -5.75 16.94 -9.28
C THR A 130 -6.11 15.59 -8.65
N CYS A 131 -5.53 15.29 -7.49
CA CYS A 131 -5.75 14.07 -6.72
C CYS A 131 -6.31 14.37 -5.32
N ASP A 132 -7.27 15.30 -5.24
CA ASP A 132 -7.98 15.60 -3.99
C ASP A 132 -9.43 15.09 -3.99
N PRO A 133 -9.74 14.01 -3.24
CA PRO A 133 -11.09 13.43 -3.17
C PRO A 133 -12.18 14.39 -2.69
N ARG A 134 -11.80 15.47 -2.00
CA ARG A 134 -12.73 16.51 -1.52
C ARG A 134 -13.32 17.37 -2.63
N ILE A 135 -12.66 17.41 -3.78
CA ILE A 135 -13.04 18.24 -4.93
C ILE A 135 -13.19 17.44 -6.22
N TYR A 136 -12.64 16.22 -6.28
CA TYR A 136 -12.78 15.33 -7.42
C TYR A 136 -14.19 14.71 -7.49
N GLN A 137 -14.81 14.80 -8.66
CA GLN A 137 -16.00 14.05 -9.01
C GLN A 137 -15.78 13.34 -10.35
N SER A 138 -16.04 12.04 -10.38
CA SER A 138 -15.93 11.24 -11.60
C SER A 138 -17.04 11.59 -12.57
N VAL A 139 -16.68 11.89 -13.82
CA VAL A 139 -17.65 12.14 -14.89
C VAL A 139 -18.29 10.85 -15.41
N LYS A 140 -17.58 9.71 -15.32
CA LYS A 140 -18.10 8.41 -15.78
C LYS A 140 -19.10 7.79 -14.81
N THR A 141 -18.87 7.96 -13.51
CA THR A 141 -19.63 7.25 -12.47
C THR A 141 -20.46 8.17 -11.58
N GLY A 142 -20.22 9.49 -11.63
CA GLY A 142 -20.84 10.47 -10.74
C GLY A 142 -20.32 10.45 -9.29
N ARG A 143 -19.39 9.55 -8.94
CA ARG A 143 -18.87 9.40 -7.57
C ARG A 143 -17.99 10.58 -7.16
N GLY A 144 -18.10 10.99 -5.90
CA GLY A 144 -17.44 12.18 -5.36
C GLY A 144 -18.24 13.46 -5.65
N PRO A 145 -17.80 14.62 -5.12
CA PRO A 145 -16.74 14.75 -4.13
C PRO A 145 -17.08 14.06 -2.81
N LEU A 146 -16.07 13.53 -2.14
CA LEU A 146 -16.24 12.91 -0.82
C LEU A 146 -16.08 13.98 0.25
N VAL A 147 -17.08 14.11 1.13
CA VAL A 147 -17.12 15.19 2.12
C VAL A 147 -17.57 14.67 3.49
N GLY A 148 -17.07 15.34 4.53
CA GLY A 148 -17.44 15.07 5.92
C GLY A 148 -16.60 13.98 6.59
N PRO A 149 -16.60 13.94 7.93
CA PRO A 149 -15.95 12.88 8.69
C PRO A 149 -16.67 11.55 8.48
N ARG A 150 -15.92 10.45 8.42
CA ARG A 150 -16.50 9.10 8.24
C ARG A 150 -17.50 9.03 7.08
N TRP A 151 -17.15 9.66 5.96
CA TRP A 151 -17.99 9.80 4.77
C TRP A 151 -18.56 8.47 4.25
N TRP A 152 -17.93 7.34 4.58
CA TRP A 152 -18.36 5.99 4.24
C TRP A 152 -19.53 5.44 5.06
N GLU A 153 -19.95 6.08 6.16
CA GLU A 153 -21.05 5.57 7.00
C GLU A 153 -22.44 5.97 6.51
N ASN A 154 -22.53 7.07 5.75
CA ASN A 154 -23.79 7.65 5.31
C ASN A 154 -23.75 7.88 3.80
N THR A 155 -23.57 6.82 3.03
CA THR A 155 -23.45 6.90 1.57
C THR A 155 -24.06 5.67 0.88
N ASP A 156 -24.63 5.88 -0.30
CA ASP A 156 -25.11 4.81 -1.19
C ASP A 156 -24.02 4.33 -2.16
N LEU A 157 -22.80 4.87 -2.05
CA LEU A 157 -21.67 4.44 -2.85
C LEU A 157 -21.25 3.01 -2.46
N PRO A 158 -20.72 2.20 -3.41
CA PRO A 158 -20.11 0.93 -3.02
C PRO A 158 -18.93 1.21 -2.09
N ILE A 159 -18.80 0.44 -1.01
CA ILE A 159 -17.73 0.59 -0.04
C ILE A 159 -16.90 -0.69 0.03
N MET A 160 -15.58 -0.56 -0.04
CA MET A 160 -14.65 -1.62 0.30
C MET A 160 -13.65 -1.15 1.35
N CYS A 161 -13.05 -2.11 2.06
CA CYS A 161 -11.93 -1.86 2.97
C CYS A 161 -10.72 -2.72 2.61
N ALA A 162 -9.57 -2.06 2.42
CA ALA A 162 -8.28 -2.71 2.28
C ALA A 162 -7.63 -2.77 3.66
N TYR A 163 -7.51 -3.97 4.21
CA TYR A 163 -6.81 -4.25 5.46
C TYR A 163 -5.36 -4.58 5.09
N LYS A 164 -4.43 -3.64 5.32
CA LYS A 164 -3.00 -3.83 5.04
C LYS A 164 -2.24 -4.05 6.35
N LEU A 165 -1.84 -5.29 6.60
CA LEU A 165 -1.03 -5.66 7.75
C LEU A 165 0.45 -5.48 7.43
N VAL A 166 1.09 -4.49 8.07
CA VAL A 166 2.51 -4.19 7.92
C VAL A 166 3.26 -4.67 9.15
N THR A 167 4.09 -5.69 8.94
CA THR A 167 5.03 -6.20 9.94
C THR A 167 6.43 -5.75 9.59
N CYS A 168 7.04 -4.96 10.48
CA CYS A 168 8.42 -4.50 10.34
C CYS A 168 9.25 -5.00 11.51
N GLU A 169 10.36 -5.68 11.22
CA GLU A 169 11.35 -6.10 12.19
C GLU A 169 12.73 -5.55 11.79
N PHE A 170 13.36 -4.78 12.67
CA PHE A 170 14.72 -4.26 12.49
C PHE A 170 15.56 -4.51 13.74
N LYS A 171 16.46 -5.49 13.68
CA LYS A 171 17.28 -5.94 14.82
C LYS A 171 18.59 -5.16 14.89
N TRP A 172 18.52 -3.93 15.38
CA TRP A 172 19.70 -3.07 15.56
C TRP A 172 19.68 -2.33 16.89
N TRP A 173 20.75 -2.49 17.67
CA TRP A 173 20.88 -1.86 18.99
C TRP A 173 20.95 -0.34 18.88
N GLY A 174 20.06 0.36 19.59
CA GLY A 174 20.03 1.83 19.66
C GLY A 174 19.08 2.52 18.67
N ILE A 175 18.74 1.90 17.53
CA ILE A 175 17.88 2.52 16.49
C ILE A 175 16.67 1.69 16.04
N GLN A 176 16.51 0.47 16.55
CA GLN A 176 15.40 -0.43 16.23
C GLN A 176 14.05 0.30 16.16
N SER A 177 13.57 0.84 17.29
CA SER A 177 12.25 1.47 17.36
C SER A 177 12.15 2.71 16.47
N ARG A 178 13.24 3.47 16.30
CA ARG A 178 13.26 4.68 15.46
C ARG A 178 13.06 4.32 13.99
N VAL A 179 13.80 3.31 13.49
CA VAL A 179 13.70 2.84 12.10
C VAL A 179 12.36 2.15 11.85
N GLU A 180 11.92 1.27 12.75
CA GLU A 180 10.62 0.59 12.63
C GLU A 180 9.47 1.60 12.55
N ASN A 181 9.47 2.65 13.40
CA ASN A 181 8.46 3.71 13.34
C ASN A 181 8.57 4.58 12.09
N MET A 182 9.77 4.91 11.63
CA MET A 182 9.95 5.64 10.37
C MET A 182 9.31 4.89 9.20
N ILE A 183 9.58 3.59 9.08
CA ILE A 183 9.03 2.75 8.00
C ILE A 183 7.52 2.71 8.08
N GLN A 184 6.96 2.48 9.27
CA GLN A 184 5.51 2.47 9.47
C GLN A 184 4.84 3.81 9.09
N ASN A 185 5.47 4.94 9.43
CA ASN A 185 4.99 6.27 9.03
C ASN A 185 5.05 6.48 7.52
N GLN A 186 6.09 5.96 6.87
CA GLN A 186 6.24 6.01 5.42
C GLN A 186 5.19 5.15 4.72
N GLU A 187 4.92 3.94 5.20
CA GLU A 187 3.86 3.08 4.65
C GLU A 187 2.50 3.76 4.77
N ARG A 188 2.19 4.38 5.92
CA ARG A 188 0.97 5.18 6.07
C ARG A 188 0.87 6.29 5.02
N ARG A 189 1.96 7.04 4.81
CA ARG A 189 2.03 8.13 3.81
C ARG A 189 1.79 7.59 2.40
N ILE A 190 2.42 6.47 2.03
CA ILE A 190 2.24 5.81 0.73
C ILE A 190 0.79 5.38 0.56
N PHE A 191 0.21 4.68 1.54
CA PHE A 191 -1.18 4.21 1.46
C PHE A 191 -2.18 5.35 1.33
N LEU A 192 -2.01 6.45 2.07
CA LEU A 192 -2.88 7.61 1.95
C LEU A 192 -2.80 8.23 0.54
N ASN A 193 -1.60 8.56 0.07
CA ASN A 193 -1.41 9.25 -1.21
C ASN A 193 -1.82 8.37 -2.40
N PHE A 194 -1.41 7.09 -2.39
CA PHE A 194 -1.75 6.15 -3.45
C PHE A 194 -3.26 5.95 -3.58
N ASN A 195 -3.98 5.76 -2.46
CA ASN A 195 -5.41 5.50 -2.55
C ASN A 195 -6.23 6.77 -2.86
N ARG A 196 -5.72 7.97 -2.53
CA ARG A 196 -6.25 9.23 -3.07
C ARG A 196 -6.14 9.27 -4.59
N GLN A 197 -4.99 8.89 -5.14
CA GLN A 197 -4.77 8.81 -6.60
C GLN A 197 -5.65 7.76 -7.27
N VAL A 198 -5.79 6.56 -6.70
CA VAL A 198 -6.69 5.51 -7.22
C VAL A 198 -8.10 6.06 -7.40
N PHE A 199 -8.65 6.74 -6.39
CA PHE A 199 -9.97 7.34 -6.47
C PHE A 199 -10.04 8.49 -7.49
N CYS A 200 -9.10 9.45 -7.44
CA CYS A 200 -9.14 10.61 -8.34
C CYS A 200 -8.81 10.27 -9.80
N TRP A 201 -8.27 9.08 -10.06
CA TRP A 201 -8.07 8.56 -11.41
C TRP A 201 -9.18 7.62 -11.86
N LEU A 202 -10.30 7.53 -11.14
CA LEU A 202 -11.43 6.65 -11.46
C LEU A 202 -11.81 6.74 -12.94
N ASP A 203 -11.94 7.94 -13.51
CA ASP A 203 -12.31 8.09 -14.93
C ASP A 203 -11.27 7.53 -15.92
N LYS A 204 -10.01 7.36 -15.51
CA LYS A 204 -8.93 6.84 -16.37
C LYS A 204 -8.95 5.31 -16.48
N TRP A 205 -9.37 4.63 -15.42
CA TRP A 205 -9.31 3.16 -15.35
C TRP A 205 -10.67 2.47 -15.20
N HIS A 206 -11.72 3.19 -14.81
CA HIS A 206 -13.06 2.63 -14.70
C HIS A 206 -13.55 2.13 -16.07
N GLY A 207 -14.03 0.89 -16.07
CA GLY A 207 -14.45 0.16 -17.27
C GLY A 207 -13.35 -0.64 -17.96
N LEU A 208 -12.09 -0.55 -17.53
CA LEU A 208 -11.03 -1.43 -18.05
C LEU A 208 -11.22 -2.87 -17.54
N SER A 209 -10.98 -3.83 -18.43
CA SER A 209 -10.92 -5.24 -18.07
C SER A 209 -9.53 -5.62 -17.55
N MET A 210 -9.43 -6.78 -16.91
CA MET A 210 -8.13 -7.32 -16.51
C MET A 210 -7.20 -7.61 -17.69
N ASP A 211 -7.74 -7.90 -18.87
CA ASP A 211 -6.93 -8.10 -20.08
C ASP A 211 -6.38 -6.77 -20.60
N ASP A 212 -7.13 -5.67 -20.47
CA ASP A 212 -6.61 -4.32 -20.74
C ASP A 212 -5.46 -3.97 -19.79
N ILE A 213 -5.60 -4.28 -18.50
CA ILE A 213 -4.54 -4.09 -17.50
C ILE A 213 -3.29 -4.90 -17.87
N ARG A 214 -3.44 -6.18 -18.21
CA ARG A 214 -2.32 -7.02 -18.66
C ARG A 214 -1.66 -6.46 -19.92
N ALA A 215 -2.43 -5.92 -20.85
CA ALA A 215 -1.90 -5.28 -22.05
C ALA A 215 -1.10 -4.01 -21.72
N ILE A 216 -1.60 -3.18 -20.80
CA ILE A 216 -0.90 -1.99 -20.29
C ILE A 216 0.41 -2.40 -19.62
N GLU A 217 0.37 -3.36 -18.70
CA GLU A 217 1.57 -3.88 -18.03
C GLU A 217 2.59 -4.45 -19.02
N ASN A 218 2.15 -5.19 -20.04
CA ASN A 218 3.04 -5.75 -21.06
C ASN A 218 3.66 -4.67 -21.95
N LYS A 219 2.89 -3.64 -22.32
CA LYS A 219 3.39 -2.49 -23.07
C LYS A 219 4.40 -1.70 -22.25
N LEU A 220 4.14 -1.54 -20.96
CA LEU A 220 5.10 -1.05 -19.99
C LEU A 220 6.30 -2.00 -19.99
N LYS A 221 6.26 -3.21 -19.46
CA LYS A 221 7.41 -4.15 -19.42
C LYS A 221 8.32 -4.15 -20.66
N LYS A 222 7.77 -4.13 -21.89
CA LYS A 222 8.56 -3.98 -23.12
C LYS A 222 9.35 -2.66 -23.20
N ASN A 223 8.73 -1.53 -22.89
CA ASN A 223 9.41 -0.23 -22.78
C ASN A 223 10.44 -0.21 -21.62
N TRP A 224 10.25 -1.03 -20.60
CA TRP A 224 11.06 -1.09 -19.38
C TRP A 224 12.20 -2.11 -19.43
N MET A 225 12.20 -3.06 -20.37
CA MET A 225 13.34 -3.96 -20.60
C MET A 225 14.63 -3.22 -20.98
N ASN A 226 14.54 -1.91 -21.26
CA ASN A 226 15.69 -1.02 -21.39
C ASN A 226 16.09 -0.32 -20.07
N ASN A 227 15.28 -0.32 -19.00
CA ASN A 227 15.46 0.47 -17.77
C ASN A 227 14.82 -0.20 -16.51
N ALA A 228 15.35 -1.31 -16.02
CA ALA A 228 14.81 -2.05 -14.86
C ALA A 228 15.34 -1.54 -13.49
N LEU A 229 14.68 -0.58 -12.80
CA LEU A 229 15.29 0.07 -11.61
C LEU A 229 14.41 0.40 -10.37
N SER A 230 13.10 0.20 -10.34
CA SER A 230 12.12 0.73 -9.34
C SER A 230 11.94 0.00 -8.02
N VAL A 231 11.79 -1.34 -8.02
CA VAL A 231 11.77 -2.10 -6.76
C VAL A 231 13.13 -1.93 -6.10
N VAL A 232 14.17 -1.76 -6.93
CA VAL A 232 15.48 -1.29 -6.52
C VAL A 232 15.39 0.15 -5.99
N PHE A 233 14.67 1.11 -6.61
CA PHE A 233 14.55 2.50 -6.12
C PHE A 233 13.77 2.69 -4.83
N VAL A 234 12.61 2.06 -4.62
CA VAL A 234 11.90 2.14 -3.32
C VAL A 234 12.76 1.49 -2.23
N ALA A 235 13.38 0.34 -2.54
CA ALA A 235 14.38 -0.26 -1.68
C ALA A 235 15.58 0.66 -1.46
N LEU A 236 16.16 1.29 -2.49
CA LEU A 236 17.32 2.18 -2.42
C LEU A 236 17.02 3.44 -1.63
N TRP A 237 15.81 3.99 -1.81
CA TRP A 237 15.34 5.18 -1.14
C TRP A 237 15.10 4.89 0.35
N LEU A 238 14.44 3.77 0.66
CA LEU A 238 14.29 3.33 2.05
C LEU A 238 15.67 3.05 2.66
N MET A 239 16.56 2.37 1.93
CA MET A 239 17.93 2.05 2.36
C MET A 239 18.79 3.30 2.56
N THR A 240 18.71 4.31 1.68
CA THR A 240 19.44 5.57 1.83
C THR A 240 18.92 6.40 3.00
N LYS A 241 17.60 6.38 3.27
CA LYS A 241 17.03 7.00 4.47
C LYS A 241 17.44 6.27 5.76
N ILE A 242 17.48 4.94 5.73
CA ILE A 242 17.99 4.12 6.85
C ILE A 242 19.49 4.39 7.07
N LEU A 243 20.29 4.43 6.00
CA LEU A 243 21.73 4.74 6.06
C LEU A 243 21.99 6.15 6.60
N ALA A 244 21.26 7.16 6.12
CA ALA A 244 21.39 8.53 6.61
C ALA A 244 21.06 8.64 8.12
N LEU A 245 20.10 7.85 8.62
CA LEU A 245 19.79 7.77 10.05
C LEU A 245 20.92 7.09 10.84
N ILE A 246 21.47 5.98 10.32
CA ILE A 246 22.59 5.27 10.94
C ILE A 246 23.83 6.17 11.02
N GLU A 247 24.13 6.92 9.95
CA GLU A 247 25.24 7.88 9.88
C GLU A 247 25.02 9.06 10.83
N SER A 248 23.81 9.62 10.91
CA SER A 248 23.51 10.74 11.81
C SER A 248 23.66 10.42 13.29
N ASP A 249 23.52 9.15 13.66
CA ASP A 249 23.62 8.68 15.04
C ASP A 249 25.03 8.14 15.39
N ASN A 250 26.03 8.26 14.49
CA ASN A 250 27.39 7.71 14.66
C ASN A 250 27.42 6.21 15.03
N LEU A 251 26.48 5.42 14.47
CA LEU A 251 26.35 4.00 14.79
C LEU A 251 27.13 3.07 13.84
N LEU A 252 27.85 3.64 12.87
CA LEU A 252 28.88 2.95 12.11
C LEU A 252 30.21 3.18 12.81
N ILE A 253 30.63 2.18 13.61
CA ILE A 253 32.02 1.99 14.02
C ILE A 253 32.64 0.97 13.07
#